data_AF-A0A9P0KQC6-F1
#
_entry.id   AF-A0A9P0KQC6-F1
#
_cell.length_a   1.000
_cell.length_b   1.000
_cell.length_c   1.000
_cell.angle_alpha   90.00
_cell.angle_beta   90.00
_cell.angle_gamma   90.00
#
_symmetry.space_group_name_H-M   'P 1'
#
loop_
_entity.id
_entity.type
_entity.pdbx_description
1 polymer ?
#
loop_
_entity_poly.entity_id
_entity_poly.type
_entity_poly.pdbx_seq_one_letter_code
_entity_poly.pdbx_strand_id
1 'polypeptide(L)'
;MNRLLEQLPAIKLYFQSAVLTDRLLSAQSILTKAMEPTTELYLEFLRFALPIFTDLNKELQAEKPKLYLLYDQIYTAYVTILECFIQPVYLELTEEEINKAEDIS
;
A
#
# COMPACT_ATOMS: atom_id res chain seq x y z
N MET A 1 -2.08 6.86 -8.20
CA MET A 1 -0.94 7.32 -7.38
C MET A 1 0.18 7.97 -8.18
N ASN A 2 0.56 7.43 -9.33
CA ASN A 2 1.63 7.99 -10.19
C ASN A 2 1.55 9.51 -10.37
N ARG A 3 0.38 10.02 -10.77
CA ARG A 3 0.15 11.47 -10.96
C ARG A 3 0.36 12.29 -9.67
N LEU A 4 -0.04 11.76 -8.52
CA LEU A 4 0.07 12.50 -7.25
C LEU A 4 1.53 12.58 -6.78
N LEU A 5 2.28 11.48 -6.91
CA LEU A 5 3.72 11.45 -6.61
C LEU A 5 4.50 12.40 -7.53
N GLU A 6 4.24 12.33 -8.85
CA GLU A 6 4.86 13.21 -9.84
C GLU A 6 4.61 14.70 -9.55
N GLN A 7 3.40 15.03 -9.08
CA GLN A 7 3.00 16.40 -8.77
C GLN A 7 3.38 16.85 -7.35
N LEU A 8 3.88 15.96 -6.48
CA LEU A 8 4.17 16.28 -5.08
C LEU A 8 5.11 17.49 -4.92
N PRO A 9 6.19 17.66 -5.72
CA PRO A 9 7.03 18.86 -5.63
C PRO A 9 6.26 20.15 -5.97
N ALA A 10 5.44 20.12 -7.02
CA ALA A 10 4.63 21.28 -7.42
C ALA A 10 3.55 21.61 -6.36
N ILE A 11 2.96 20.58 -5.75
CA ILE A 11 2.02 20.72 -4.63
C ILE A 11 2.70 21.39 -3.43
N LYS A 12 3.90 20.95 -3.04
CA LYS A 12 4.69 21.57 -1.97
C LYS A 12 4.91 23.07 -2.26
N LEU A 13 5.37 23.41 -3.45
CA LEU A 13 5.61 24.81 -3.86
C LEU A 13 4.33 25.67 -3.86
N TYR A 14 3.23 25.12 -4.39
CA TYR A 14 1.95 25.81 -4.41
C TYR A 14 1.47 26.14 -3.00
N PHE A 15 1.47 25.15 -2.09
CA PHE A 15 0.99 25.36 -0.72
C PHE A 15 1.95 26.22 0.11
N GLN A 16 3.26 26.24 -0.18
CA GLN A 16 4.19 27.22 0.37
C GLN A 16 3.77 28.65 0.03
N SER A 17 3.46 28.92 -1.25
CA SER A 17 3.00 30.24 -1.69
C SER A 17 1.63 30.62 -1.10
N ALA A 18 0.70 29.67 -1.04
CA ALA A 18 -0.65 29.89 -0.50
C ALA A 18 -0.63 30.20 1.01
N VAL A 19 0.23 29.55 1.78
CA VAL A 19 0.41 29.85 3.22
C VAL A 19 0.92 31.28 3.43
N LEU A 20 1.89 31.71 2.61
CA LEU A 20 2.48 33.05 2.70
C LEU A 20 1.49 34.16 2.31
N THR A 21 0.64 33.89 1.31
CA THR A 21 -0.23 34.89 0.68
C THR A 21 -1.61 34.96 1.33
N ASP A 22 -2.28 33.81 1.48
CA ASP A 22 -3.70 33.75 1.84
C ASP A 22 -3.94 33.36 3.30
N ARG A 23 -2.88 32.97 4.04
CA ARG A 23 -2.90 32.55 5.46
C ARG A 23 -4.00 31.53 5.81
N LEU A 24 -4.36 30.67 4.85
CA LEU A 24 -5.36 29.64 5.05
C LEU A 24 -4.80 28.52 5.93
N LEU A 25 -5.48 28.24 7.05
CA LEU A 25 -5.08 27.16 7.98
C LEU A 25 -5.04 25.79 7.28
N SER A 26 -5.95 25.53 6.35
CA SER A 26 -5.98 24.31 5.55
C SER A 26 -4.75 24.16 4.65
N ALA A 27 -4.27 25.25 4.05
CA ALA A 27 -3.06 25.25 3.23
C ALA A 27 -1.83 24.92 4.08
N GLN A 28 -1.77 25.42 5.32
CA GLN A 28 -0.72 25.07 6.27
C GLN A 28 -0.76 23.59 6.66
N SER A 29 -1.94 23.03 6.95
CA SER A 29 -2.08 21.61 7.28
C SER A 29 -1.64 20.70 6.13
N ILE A 30 -2.04 21.02 4.89
CA ILE A 30 -1.64 20.27 3.70
C ILE A 30 -0.14 20.38 3.47
N LEU A 31 0.43 21.59 3.58
CA LEU A 31 1.87 21.79 3.43
C LEU A 31 2.67 21.01 4.46
N THR A 32 2.29 21.10 5.74
CA THR A 32 2.95 20.37 6.82
C THR A 32 2.96 18.88 6.50
N LYS A 33 1.80 18.30 6.11
CA LYS A 33 1.74 16.88 5.78
C LYS A 33 2.54 16.53 4.54
N ALA A 34 2.48 17.35 3.50
CA ALA A 34 3.24 17.12 2.26
C ALA A 34 4.77 17.15 2.48
N MET A 35 5.24 17.93 3.46
CA MET A 35 6.65 18.05 3.82
C MET A 35 7.16 16.94 4.75
N GLU A 36 6.26 16.15 5.37
CA GLU A 36 6.69 15.00 6.18
C GLU A 36 7.36 13.93 5.30
N PRO A 37 8.57 13.44 5.66
CA PRO A 37 9.25 12.39 4.90
C PRO A 37 8.44 11.10 4.77
N THR A 38 7.62 10.79 5.78
CA THR A 38 6.74 9.62 5.81
C THR A 38 5.62 9.69 4.77
N THR A 39 5.22 10.89 4.35
CA THR A 39 4.19 11.07 3.33
C THR A 39 4.66 10.53 1.99
N GLU A 40 5.86 10.88 1.56
CA GLU A 40 6.40 10.40 0.27
C GLU A 40 6.57 8.87 0.28
N LEU A 41 7.12 8.31 1.36
CA LEU A 41 7.22 6.87 1.56
C LEU A 41 5.85 6.17 1.52
N TYR A 42 4.83 6.76 2.16
CA TYR A 42 3.47 6.22 2.15
C TYR A 42 2.83 6.28 0.76
N LEU A 43 3.01 7.38 0.03
CA LEU A 43 2.50 7.50 -1.34
C LEU A 43 3.20 6.50 -2.28
N GLU A 44 4.48 6.23 -2.06
CA GLU A 44 5.26 5.21 -2.77
C GLU A 44 4.75 3.79 -2.46
N PHE A 45 4.52 3.49 -1.19
CA PHE A 45 3.86 2.24 -0.80
C PHE A 45 2.48 2.09 -1.46
N LEU A 46 1.65 3.13 -1.47
CA LEU A 46 0.36 3.09 -2.14
C LEU A 46 0.48 2.90 -3.65
N ARG A 47 1.49 3.48 -4.30
CA ARG A 47 1.76 3.26 -5.73
C ARG A 47 2.00 1.78 -6.00
N PHE A 48 2.74 1.09 -5.13
CA PHE A 48 3.00 -0.33 -5.22
C PHE A 48 1.79 -1.20 -4.87
N ALA A 49 1.11 -0.93 -3.75
CA ALA A 49 0.10 -1.81 -3.18
C ALA A 49 -1.28 -1.70 -3.85
N LEU A 50 -1.69 -0.50 -4.31
CA LEU A 50 -3.03 -0.31 -4.87
C LEU A 50 -3.34 -1.16 -6.11
N PRO A 51 -2.40 -1.36 -7.06
CA PRO A 51 -2.60 -2.30 -8.17
C PRO A 51 -2.96 -3.71 -7.71
N ILE A 52 -2.30 -4.22 -6.67
CA ILE A 52 -2.55 -5.55 -6.09
C ILE A 52 -4.03 -5.70 -5.70
N PHE A 53 -4.56 -4.71 -4.96
CA PHE A 53 -5.98 -4.70 -4.58
C PHE A 53 -6.92 -4.51 -5.78
N THR A 54 -6.52 -3.69 -6.75
CA THR A 54 -7.33 -3.41 -7.94
C THR A 54 -7.51 -4.68 -8.78
N ASP A 55 -6.44 -5.46 -8.94
CA ASP A 55 -6.49 -6.70 -9.70
C ASP A 55 -7.22 -7.80 -8.93
N LEU A 56 -6.98 -7.92 -7.63
CA LEU A 56 -7.73 -8.84 -6.78
C LEU A 56 -9.24 -8.54 -6.79
N ASN A 57 -9.63 -7.26 -6.74
CA ASN A 57 -11.04 -6.86 -6.82
C ASN A 57 -11.69 -7.28 -8.13
N LYS A 58 -10.97 -7.26 -9.26
CA LYS A 58 -11.52 -7.73 -10.54
C LYS A 58 -11.83 -9.22 -10.50
N GLU A 59 -10.95 -10.02 -9.89
CA GLU A 59 -11.17 -11.47 -9.76
C GLU A 59 -12.31 -11.78 -8.78
N LEU A 60 -12.42 -11.03 -7.67
CA LEU A 60 -13.55 -11.14 -6.73
C LEU A 60 -14.90 -10.80 -7.37
N GLN A 61 -14.89 -9.90 -8.37
CA GLN A 61 -16.10 -9.46 -9.09
C GLN A 61 -16.40 -10.30 -10.34
N ALA A 62 -15.67 -11.40 -10.57
CA ALA A 62 -15.92 -12.28 -11.71
C ALA A 62 -17.30 -12.94 -11.63
N GLU A 63 -18.01 -13.03 -12.76
CA GLU A 63 -19.35 -13.63 -12.85
C GLU A 63 -19.38 -15.12 -12.49
N LYS A 64 -18.23 -15.80 -12.56
CA LYS A 64 -18.08 -17.21 -12.20
C LYS A 64 -17.16 -17.33 -10.99
N PRO A 65 -17.52 -18.15 -9.98
CA PRO A 65 -16.66 -18.39 -8.84
C PRO A 65 -15.37 -19.10 -9.27
N LYS A 66 -14.22 -18.49 -8.98
CA LYS A 66 -12.87 -19.03 -9.22
C LYS A 66 -12.13 -19.27 -7.91
N LEU A 67 -12.79 -19.86 -6.91
CA LEU A 67 -12.26 -19.99 -5.54
C LEU A 67 -10.85 -20.58 -5.47
N TYR A 68 -10.56 -21.59 -6.30
CA TYR A 68 -9.26 -22.24 -6.37
C TYR A 68 -8.12 -21.32 -6.85
N LEU A 69 -8.40 -20.32 -7.69
CA LEU A 69 -7.42 -19.32 -8.11
C LEU A 69 -7.37 -18.15 -7.13
N LEU A 70 -8.54 -17.78 -6.61
CA LEU A 70 -8.70 -16.63 -5.76
C LEU A 70 -7.97 -16.81 -4.42
N TYR A 71 -7.96 -18.02 -3.87
CA TYR A 71 -7.21 -18.32 -2.64
C TYR A 71 -5.72 -18.00 -2.80
N ASP A 72 -5.08 -18.55 -3.84
CA ASP A 72 -3.66 -18.33 -4.10
C ASP A 72 -3.36 -16.84 -4.33
N GLN A 73 -4.21 -16.15 -5.09
CA GLN A 73 -4.06 -14.72 -5.36
C GLN A 73 -4.19 -13.86 -4.09
N ILE A 74 -5.15 -14.17 -3.21
CA ILE A 74 -5.31 -13.48 -1.92
C ILE A 74 -4.09 -13.73 -1.04
N TYR A 75 -3.64 -14.99 -0.96
CA TYR A 75 -2.48 -15.36 -0.16
C TYR A 75 -1.22 -14.63 -0.62
N THR A 76 -0.93 -14.66 -1.92
CA THR A 76 0.21 -13.91 -2.49
C THR A 76 0.09 -12.42 -2.22
N ALA A 77 -1.07 -11.80 -2.47
CA ALA A 77 -1.28 -10.38 -2.20
C ALA A 77 -1.03 -10.03 -0.72
N TYR A 78 -1.51 -10.87 0.20
CA TYR A 78 -1.33 -10.69 1.63
C TYR A 78 0.15 -10.75 2.03
N VAL A 79 0.87 -11.80 1.63
CA VAL A 79 2.30 -11.98 1.95
C VAL A 79 3.13 -10.83 1.36
N THR A 80 2.93 -10.49 0.08
CA THR A 80 3.66 -9.40 -0.58
C THR A 80 3.48 -8.05 0.13
N ILE A 81 2.29 -7.76 0.66
CA ILE A 81 2.07 -6.54 1.45
C ILE A 81 2.76 -6.63 2.80
N LEU A 82 2.72 -7.78 3.47
CA LEU A 82 3.39 -7.97 4.76
C LEU A 82 4.91 -7.85 4.67
N GLU A 83 5.53 -8.32 3.58
CA GLU A 83 6.98 -8.18 3.32
C GLU A 83 7.45 -6.72 3.32
N CYS A 84 6.55 -5.76 3.08
CA CYS A 84 6.87 -4.33 3.17
C CYS A 84 7.06 -3.84 4.62
N PHE A 85 6.60 -4.60 5.61
CA PHE A 85 6.56 -4.20 7.03
C PHE A 85 7.25 -5.19 7.97
N ILE A 86 7.39 -6.45 7.56
CA ILE A 86 7.89 -7.55 8.39
C ILE A 86 9.23 -8.03 7.83
N GLN A 87 10.20 -8.30 8.71
CA GLN A 87 11.46 -8.90 8.28
C GLN A 87 11.21 -10.34 7.78
N PRO A 88 11.87 -10.77 6.69
CA PRO A 88 11.63 -12.08 6.07
C PRO A 88 11.69 -13.27 7.04
N VAL A 89 12.56 -13.18 8.05
CA VAL A 89 12.73 -14.19 9.11
C VAL A 89 11.45 -14.50 9.91
N TYR A 90 10.46 -13.59 9.91
CA TYR A 90 9.18 -13.80 10.59
C TYR A 90 8.04 -14.22 9.63
N LEU A 91 8.31 -14.25 8.33
CA LEU A 91 7.37 -14.71 7.30
C LEU A 91 7.64 -16.15 6.86
N GLU A 92 8.87 -16.63 7.07
CA GLU A 92 9.21 -18.03 6.99
C GLU A 92 8.52 -18.77 8.15
N LEU A 93 7.50 -19.58 7.85
CA LEU A 93 7.04 -20.58 8.80
C LEU A 93 8.25 -21.41 9.19
N THR A 94 8.48 -21.53 10.49
CA THR A 94 9.51 -22.48 10.95
C THR A 94 9.13 -23.87 10.45
N GLU A 95 10.09 -24.69 10.02
CA GLU A 95 9.84 -26.04 9.52
C GLU A 95 8.93 -26.85 10.48
N GLU A 96 9.00 -26.56 11.78
CA GLU A 96 8.15 -27.13 12.83
C GLU A 96 6.65 -26.83 12.71
N GLU A 97 6.26 -25.68 12.15
CA GLU A 97 4.86 -25.27 11.99
C GLU A 97 4.24 -25.84 10.71
N ILE A 98 5.05 -26.01 9.64
CA ILE A 98 4.64 -26.67 8.40
C ILE A 98 4.36 -28.16 8.67
N ASN A 99 5.28 -28.84 9.39
CA ASN A 99 5.14 -30.26 9.72
C ASN A 99 3.90 -30.56 10.60
N LYS A 100 3.52 -29.64 11.49
CA LYS A 100 2.29 -29.78 12.31
C LYS A 100 1.00 -29.63 11.51
N ALA A 101 1.02 -28.93 10.38
CA ALA A 101 -0.16 -28.78 9.53
C ALA A 101 -0.38 -30.00 8.62
N GLU A 102 0.70 -30.69 8.22
CA GLU A 102 0.64 -31.92 7.42
C GLU A 102 0.19 -33.15 8.24
N ASP A 103 0.53 -33.22 9.53
CA ASP A 103 0.13 -34.32 10.44
C ASP A 103 -1.37 -34.33 10.82
N ILE A 104 -2.16 -33.34 10.38
CA ILE A 104 -3.61 -33.22 10.68
C ILE A 104 -4.47 -33.38 9.40
N SER A 105 -3.85 -33.65 8.24
CA SER A 105 -4.50 -33.99 6.97
C SER A 105 -4.51 -35.50 6.69
#